data_AF-T0RSL5-F1
#
_entry.id   AF-T0RSL5-F1
#
_cell.length_a   1.000
_cell.length_b   1.000
_cell.length_c   1.000
_cell.angle_alpha   90.00
_cell.angle_beta   90.00
_cell.angle_gamma   90.00
#
_symmetry.space_group_name_H-M   'P 1'
#
loop_
_entity.id
_entity.type
_entity.pdbx_description
1 polymer ?
#
loop_
_entity_poly.entity_id
_entity_poly.type
_entity_poly.pdbx_seq_one_letter_code
_entity_poly.pdbx_strand_id
1 'polypeptide(L)'
;MDAERDAVRAAAKLRRRLYQRQKQRQYRSRESSEVASLRALVAELEVQVDALTTELRANAPTELPWVDVASALRDEAVLTTHKNKALKSQLEEYQDLVVVMTTWVTKHVPIQKSIEASAYSWRNATLFANKESRKLGLDWITKHLYHNTERMLSLCGFQSLGGTDRFDDFAIDMSDPEYFEYTWRHQAKHNAPFETTVAAFRAFVTHFVNGGVWSTGTGTPLDPDIVDQVAAHISYTRIASSPRESINFVSREFATSNQCIFVCQNIPFDETQPLNDEQCNRRLWIVLDRISEHATHIRVVYINSHGFDQHGHFDMAREAAYWGCDLSSMPAEPNAWFEAFQARVHKVGQSFIAHNTSQMDRIFQQQRHHHRLPSSSSSS
;
A
#
# COMPACT_ATOMS: atom_id res chain seq x y z
N MET A 1 97.49 40.94 6.25
CA MET A 1 97.38 39.76 7.13
C MET A 1 96.08 38.97 6.94
N ASP A 2 94.96 39.59 6.51
CA ASP A 2 93.69 38.86 6.32
C ASP A 2 93.64 37.98 5.05
N ALA A 3 94.25 38.40 3.94
CA ALA A 3 94.25 37.65 2.68
C ALA A 3 94.95 36.26 2.75
N GLU A 4 96.00 36.14 3.58
CA GLU A 4 96.76 34.89 3.74
C GLU A 4 96.01 33.88 4.65
N ARG A 5 95.31 34.38 5.68
CA ARG A 5 94.42 33.57 6.52
C ARG A 5 93.20 33.06 5.73
N ASP A 6 92.67 33.86 4.83
CA ASP A 6 91.56 33.47 3.94
C ASP A 6 91.99 32.44 2.89
N ALA A 7 93.20 32.55 2.33
CA ALA A 7 93.76 31.55 1.41
C ALA A 7 93.97 30.19 2.09
N VAL A 8 94.50 30.17 3.32
CA VAL A 8 94.66 28.93 4.11
C VAL A 8 93.31 28.31 4.49
N ARG A 9 92.32 29.13 4.87
CA ARG A 9 90.93 28.67 5.11
C ARG A 9 90.27 28.12 3.84
N ALA A 10 90.47 28.76 2.69
CA ALA A 10 89.96 28.31 1.40
C ALA A 10 90.58 26.97 0.97
N ALA A 11 91.90 26.81 1.15
CA ALA A 11 92.60 25.55 0.87
C ALA A 11 92.15 24.41 1.80
N ALA A 12 91.96 24.67 3.10
CA ALA A 12 91.41 23.70 4.04
C ALA A 12 89.96 23.30 3.69
N LYS A 13 89.13 24.27 3.28
CA LYS A 13 87.75 24.04 2.81
C LYS A 13 87.73 23.22 1.51
N LEU A 14 88.66 23.45 0.59
CA LEU A 14 88.82 22.67 -0.64
C LEU A 14 89.24 21.23 -0.34
N ARG A 15 90.23 21.02 0.54
CA ARG A 15 90.64 19.67 0.98
C ARG A 15 89.50 18.91 1.65
N ARG A 16 88.72 19.56 2.53
CA ARG A 16 87.55 18.96 3.16
C ARG A 16 86.48 18.58 2.15
N ARG A 17 86.22 19.41 1.13
CA ARG A 17 85.28 19.11 0.03
C ARG A 17 85.75 17.93 -0.82
N LEU A 18 87.04 17.86 -1.16
CA LEU A 18 87.61 16.74 -1.93
C LEU A 18 87.52 15.42 -1.15
N TYR A 19 87.88 15.44 0.14
CA TYR A 19 87.74 14.29 1.02
C TYR A 19 86.28 13.83 1.16
N GLN A 20 85.35 14.76 1.40
CA GLN A 20 83.91 14.46 1.45
C GLN A 20 83.40 13.89 0.13
N ARG A 21 83.82 14.45 -1.01
CA ARG A 21 83.45 13.95 -2.35
C ARG A 21 83.97 12.53 -2.58
N GLN A 22 85.21 12.24 -2.19
CA GLN A 22 85.80 10.90 -2.34
C GLN A 22 85.13 9.88 -1.39
N LYS A 23 84.83 10.28 -0.15
CA LYS A 23 84.06 9.48 0.80
C LYS A 23 82.65 9.18 0.29
N GLN A 24 81.96 10.17 -0.27
CA GLN A 24 80.63 9.98 -0.87
C GLN A 24 80.68 9.06 -2.09
N ARG A 25 81.72 9.17 -2.92
CA ARG A 25 81.93 8.28 -4.08
C ARG A 25 82.17 6.84 -3.65
N GLN A 26 83.00 6.61 -2.63
CA GLN A 26 83.23 5.28 -2.08
C GLN A 26 81.96 4.71 -1.44
N TYR A 27 81.20 5.53 -0.71
CA TYR A 27 79.92 5.12 -0.13
C TYR A 27 78.93 4.69 -1.22
N ARG A 28 78.69 5.53 -2.24
CA ARG A 28 77.82 5.19 -3.38
C ARG A 28 78.30 3.97 -4.15
N SER A 29 79.61 3.77 -4.25
CA SER A 29 80.18 2.58 -4.90
C SER A 29 79.92 1.31 -4.11
N ARG A 30 80.02 1.35 -2.77
CA ARG A 30 79.71 0.22 -1.88
C ARG A 30 78.22 -0.12 -1.91
N GLU A 31 77.37 0.90 -1.80
CA GLU A 31 75.92 0.76 -1.89
C GLU A 31 75.52 0.19 -3.26
N SER A 32 76.11 0.67 -4.36
CA SER A 32 75.88 0.11 -5.69
C SER A 32 76.34 -1.34 -5.82
N SER A 33 77.46 -1.73 -5.18
CA SER A 33 77.91 -3.12 -5.20
C SER A 33 77.03 -4.04 -4.36
N GLU A 34 76.52 -3.54 -3.23
CA GLU A 34 75.62 -4.29 -2.34
C GLU A 34 74.25 -4.51 -3.00
N VAL A 35 73.70 -3.47 -3.65
CA VAL A 35 72.48 -3.60 -4.45
C VAL A 35 72.69 -4.58 -5.61
N ALA A 36 73.85 -4.56 -6.26
CA ALA A 36 74.16 -5.51 -7.32
C ALA A 36 74.25 -6.96 -6.80
N SER A 37 74.89 -7.18 -5.64
CA SER A 37 74.95 -8.52 -5.03
C SER A 37 73.59 -9.03 -4.56
N LEU A 38 72.76 -8.17 -3.97
CA LEU A 38 71.41 -8.54 -3.55
C LEU A 38 70.52 -8.87 -4.75
N ARG A 39 70.63 -8.11 -5.85
CA ARG A 39 69.91 -8.43 -7.10
C ARG A 39 70.36 -9.75 -7.71
N ALA A 40 71.66 -10.05 -7.68
CA ALA A 40 72.18 -11.33 -8.13
C ALA A 40 71.65 -12.49 -7.27
N LEU A 41 71.59 -12.31 -5.94
CA LEU A 41 71.02 -13.29 -5.03
C LEU A 41 69.52 -13.49 -5.23
N VAL A 42 68.76 -12.41 -5.46
CA VAL A 42 67.33 -12.51 -5.78
C VAL A 42 67.13 -13.30 -7.07
N ALA A 43 67.89 -12.99 -8.13
CA ALA A 43 67.80 -13.73 -9.39
C ALA A 43 68.18 -15.22 -9.22
N GLU A 44 69.19 -15.52 -8.40
CA GLU A 44 69.56 -16.90 -8.08
C GLU A 44 68.46 -17.64 -7.30
N LEU A 45 67.87 -16.98 -6.30
CA LEU A 45 66.76 -17.55 -5.51
C LEU A 45 65.49 -17.71 -6.35
N GLU A 46 65.19 -16.79 -7.26
CA GLU A 46 64.09 -16.90 -8.22
C GLU A 46 64.30 -18.13 -9.12
N VAL A 47 65.51 -18.34 -9.64
CA VAL A 47 65.84 -19.55 -10.41
C VAL A 47 65.71 -20.82 -9.56
N GLN A 48 66.12 -20.80 -8.30
CA GLN A 48 65.98 -21.95 -7.40
C GLN A 48 64.51 -22.25 -7.08
N VAL A 49 63.69 -21.23 -6.83
CA VAL A 49 62.25 -21.38 -6.59
C VAL A 49 61.55 -21.89 -7.84
N ASP A 50 61.88 -21.36 -9.02
CA ASP A 50 61.31 -21.83 -10.28
C ASP A 50 61.72 -23.28 -10.57
N ALA A 51 62.97 -23.66 -10.30
CA ALA A 51 63.42 -25.04 -10.42
C ALA A 51 62.66 -25.97 -9.46
N LEU A 52 62.57 -25.61 -8.17
CA LEU A 52 61.87 -26.39 -7.16
C LEU A 52 60.37 -26.48 -7.42
N THR A 53 59.73 -25.39 -7.86
CA THR A 53 58.29 -25.40 -8.20
C THR A 53 58.02 -26.19 -9.48
N THR A 54 58.92 -26.16 -10.45
CA THR A 54 58.83 -26.99 -11.65
C THR A 54 59.02 -28.47 -11.31
N GLU A 55 59.98 -28.80 -10.45
CA GLU A 55 60.20 -30.16 -9.95
C GLU A 55 59.01 -30.66 -9.11
N LEU A 56 58.48 -29.81 -8.23
CA LEU A 56 57.27 -30.10 -7.46
C LEU A 56 56.03 -30.26 -8.35
N ARG A 57 55.91 -29.53 -9.46
CA ARG A 57 54.81 -29.69 -10.43
C ARG A 57 54.98 -30.93 -11.31
N ALA A 58 56.21 -31.26 -11.70
CA ALA A 58 56.52 -32.47 -12.45
C ALA A 58 56.33 -33.74 -11.61
N ASN A 59 56.63 -33.65 -10.31
CA ASN A 59 56.41 -34.71 -9.32
C ASN A 59 55.12 -34.50 -8.50
N ALA A 60 54.26 -33.55 -8.88
CA ALA A 60 53.01 -33.32 -8.18
C ALA A 60 52.15 -34.57 -8.37
N PRO A 61 51.65 -35.20 -7.30
CA PRO A 61 50.62 -36.19 -7.46
C PRO A 61 49.46 -35.50 -8.21
N THR A 62 49.00 -36.12 -9.29
CA THR A 62 47.83 -35.69 -10.07
C THR A 62 46.54 -35.69 -9.25
N GLU A 63 46.60 -36.20 -8.03
CA GLU A 63 45.50 -36.36 -7.09
C GLU A 63 45.74 -35.48 -5.85
N LEU A 64 44.71 -34.75 -5.43
CA LEU A 64 44.74 -33.90 -4.24
C LEU A 64 45.10 -34.74 -3.00
N PRO A 65 45.87 -34.18 -2.03
CA PRO A 65 46.15 -34.86 -0.78
C PRO A 65 44.86 -35.30 -0.11
N TRP A 66 44.78 -36.59 0.27
CA TRP A 66 43.55 -37.16 0.84
C TRP A 66 43.10 -36.44 2.13
N VAL A 67 44.03 -35.84 2.87
CA VAL A 67 43.71 -35.00 4.04
C VAL A 67 42.87 -33.78 3.65
N ASP A 68 43.21 -33.10 2.56
CA ASP A 68 42.48 -31.92 2.09
C ASP A 68 41.12 -32.31 1.53
N VAL A 69 41.06 -33.42 0.76
CA VAL A 69 39.80 -34.00 0.27
C VAL A 69 38.90 -34.40 1.44
N ALA A 70 39.44 -35.09 2.45
CA ALA A 70 38.69 -35.50 3.63
C ALA A 70 38.24 -34.32 4.49
N SER A 71 39.01 -33.22 4.55
CA SER A 71 38.61 -31.99 5.23
C SER A 71 37.46 -31.30 4.51
N ALA A 72 37.59 -31.10 3.19
CA ALA A 72 36.54 -30.48 2.39
C ALA A 72 35.22 -31.28 2.44
N LEU A 73 35.29 -32.62 2.34
CA LEU A 73 34.14 -33.49 2.48
C LEU A 73 33.50 -33.41 3.87
N ARG A 74 34.30 -33.24 4.93
CA ARG A 74 33.80 -33.07 6.30
C ARG A 74 33.09 -31.73 6.47
N ASP A 75 33.66 -30.65 5.96
CA ASP A 75 33.06 -29.31 6.05
C ASP A 75 31.74 -29.26 5.27
N GLU A 76 31.70 -29.88 4.09
CA GLU A 76 30.47 -30.02 3.30
C GLU A 76 29.44 -30.92 3.99
N ALA A 77 29.87 -32.01 4.63
CA ALA A 77 28.98 -32.86 5.46
C ALA A 77 28.39 -32.07 6.63
N VAL A 78 29.18 -31.23 7.32
CA VAL A 78 28.69 -30.38 8.41
C VAL A 78 27.68 -29.35 7.89
N LEU A 79 28.00 -28.65 6.80
CA LEU A 79 27.11 -27.66 6.18
C LEU A 79 25.78 -28.28 5.73
N THR A 80 25.83 -29.42 5.06
CA THR A 80 24.62 -30.14 4.62
C THR A 80 23.79 -30.62 5.80
N THR A 81 24.43 -31.08 6.89
CA THR A 81 23.72 -31.48 8.12
C THR A 81 23.03 -30.30 8.79
N HIS A 82 23.68 -29.14 8.89
CA HIS A 82 23.06 -27.92 9.41
C HIS A 82 21.89 -27.44 8.55
N LYS A 83 22.05 -27.42 7.22
CA LYS A 83 20.96 -27.07 6.30
C LYS A 83 19.78 -28.05 6.42
N ASN A 84 20.05 -29.34 6.50
CA ASN A 84 19.01 -30.37 6.67
C ASN A 84 18.23 -30.16 7.97
N LYS A 85 18.93 -29.85 9.07
CA LYS A 85 18.30 -29.55 10.36
C LYS A 85 17.41 -28.31 10.30
N ALA A 86 17.89 -27.23 9.68
CA ALA A 86 17.09 -26.01 9.51
C ALA A 86 15.83 -26.24 8.66
N LEU A 87 15.96 -26.96 7.54
CA LEU A 87 14.83 -27.29 6.67
C LEU A 87 13.81 -28.19 7.38
N LYS A 88 14.26 -29.15 8.20
CA LYS A 88 13.37 -29.99 9.01
C LYS A 88 12.60 -29.17 10.04
N SER A 89 13.27 -28.24 10.71
CA SER A 89 12.61 -27.31 11.66
C SER A 89 11.53 -26.47 10.97
N GLN A 90 11.84 -25.94 9.78
CA GLN A 90 10.85 -25.19 8.98
C GLN A 90 9.69 -26.08 8.53
N LEU A 91 9.96 -27.32 8.12
CA LEU A 91 8.92 -28.27 7.74
C LEU A 91 7.97 -28.56 8.91
N GLU A 92 8.52 -28.79 10.11
CA GLU A 92 7.73 -29.00 11.34
C GLU A 92 6.87 -27.76 11.65
N GLU A 93 7.44 -26.56 11.61
CA GLU A 93 6.68 -25.31 11.79
C GLU A 93 5.54 -25.16 10.76
N TYR A 94 5.79 -25.47 9.49
CA TYR A 94 4.75 -25.42 8.46
C TYR A 94 3.70 -26.51 8.61
N GLN A 95 4.09 -27.72 9.03
CA GLN A 95 3.15 -28.81 9.31
C GLN A 95 2.23 -28.43 10.46
N ASP A 96 2.77 -27.87 11.54
CA ASP A 96 2.00 -27.37 12.67
C ASP A 96 1.03 -26.26 12.24
N LEU A 97 1.50 -25.31 11.44
CA LEU A 97 0.66 -24.24 10.90
C LEU A 97 -0.48 -24.80 10.03
N VAL A 98 -0.19 -25.77 9.16
CA VAL A 98 -1.21 -26.43 8.32
C VAL A 98 -2.22 -27.16 9.20
N VAL A 99 -1.80 -27.88 10.24
CA VAL A 99 -2.72 -28.55 11.17
C VAL A 99 -3.61 -27.53 11.89
N VAL A 100 -3.03 -26.43 12.38
CA VAL A 100 -3.79 -25.36 13.07
C VAL A 100 -4.79 -24.72 12.12
N MET A 101 -4.38 -24.33 10.90
CA MET A 101 -5.26 -23.73 9.92
C MET A 101 -6.33 -24.69 9.43
N THR A 102 -5.97 -25.96 9.17
CA THR A 102 -6.94 -26.98 8.77
C THR A 102 -7.95 -27.19 9.89
N THR A 103 -7.49 -27.34 11.13
CA THR A 103 -8.37 -27.49 12.30
C THR A 103 -9.29 -26.29 12.48
N TRP A 104 -8.77 -25.07 12.31
CA TRP A 104 -9.57 -23.85 12.34
C TRP A 104 -10.62 -23.85 11.22
N VAL A 105 -10.23 -24.09 9.97
CA VAL A 105 -11.17 -24.19 8.84
C VAL A 105 -12.22 -25.25 9.12
N THR A 106 -11.84 -26.48 9.46
CA THR A 106 -12.78 -27.59 9.70
C THR A 106 -13.72 -27.32 10.88
N LYS A 107 -13.26 -26.65 11.94
CA LYS A 107 -14.11 -26.25 13.07
C LYS A 107 -15.09 -25.12 12.72
N HIS A 108 -14.76 -24.28 11.74
CA HIS A 108 -15.57 -23.14 11.34
C HIS A 108 -16.40 -23.37 10.06
N VAL A 109 -16.17 -24.47 9.32
CA VAL A 109 -16.98 -24.92 8.16
C VAL A 109 -18.45 -25.25 8.50
N PRO A 110 -18.82 -25.77 9.69
CA PRO A 110 -20.23 -26.04 10.01
C PRO A 110 -21.08 -24.78 10.24
N ILE A 111 -20.47 -23.60 10.40
CA ILE A 111 -21.19 -22.33 10.59
C ILE A 111 -21.29 -21.61 9.25
N GLN A 112 -22.01 -22.21 8.30
CA GLN A 112 -22.46 -21.51 7.10
C GLN A 112 -23.92 -21.90 6.79
N LYS A 113 -24.87 -21.25 7.47
CA LYS A 113 -25.89 -20.57 6.64
C LYS A 113 -25.05 -19.76 5.66
N SER A 114 -25.09 -20.12 4.38
CA SER A 114 -24.40 -19.38 3.33
C SER A 114 -24.78 -17.91 3.53
N ILE A 115 -23.87 -17.12 4.09
CA ILE A 115 -24.02 -15.68 4.08
C ILE A 115 -23.98 -15.39 2.59
N GLU A 116 -25.09 -14.93 2.03
CA GLU A 116 -25.15 -14.58 0.62
C GLU A 116 -23.91 -13.75 0.29
N ALA A 117 -23.27 -13.97 -0.87
CA ALA A 117 -22.05 -13.22 -1.19
C ALA A 117 -22.27 -11.70 -1.19
N SER A 118 -23.53 -11.24 -1.26
CA SER A 118 -24.00 -9.86 -1.07
C SER A 118 -23.98 -9.38 0.39
N ALA A 119 -24.21 -10.29 1.35
CA ALA A 119 -24.40 -9.98 2.75
C ALA A 119 -23.10 -9.56 3.42
N TYR A 120 -23.20 -8.42 4.11
CA TYR A 120 -22.12 -7.85 4.89
C TYR A 120 -21.78 -8.78 6.06
N SER A 121 -20.52 -9.16 6.21
CA SER A 121 -20.08 -9.95 7.36
C SER A 121 -18.81 -9.39 7.95
N TRP A 122 -18.65 -9.58 9.27
CA TRP A 122 -17.46 -9.21 10.03
C TRP A 122 -16.15 -9.67 9.37
N ARG A 123 -16.20 -10.76 8.59
CA ARG A 123 -15.08 -11.34 7.83
C ARG A 123 -14.49 -10.38 6.81
N ASN A 124 -15.27 -9.42 6.30
CA ASN A 124 -14.87 -8.53 5.20
C ASN A 124 -14.76 -7.06 5.63
N ALA A 125 -14.76 -6.77 6.93
CA ALA A 125 -14.79 -5.38 7.42
C ALA A 125 -14.11 -5.17 8.79
N THR A 126 -13.18 -6.05 9.16
CA THR A 126 -12.42 -5.96 10.41
C THR A 126 -10.94 -5.69 10.13
N LEU A 127 -10.30 -4.81 10.90
CA LEU A 127 -8.86 -4.62 10.91
C LEU A 127 -8.27 -4.97 12.28
N PHE A 128 -7.28 -5.85 12.26
CA PHE A 128 -6.54 -6.27 13.44
C PHE A 128 -5.50 -5.21 13.86
N ALA A 129 -4.98 -5.27 15.08
CA ALA A 129 -3.96 -4.34 15.56
C ALA A 129 -2.57 -4.59 14.94
N ASN A 130 -2.27 -5.83 14.53
CA ASN A 130 -0.98 -6.19 13.94
C ASN A 130 -0.75 -5.49 12.59
N LYS A 131 0.38 -4.78 12.44
CA LYS A 131 0.69 -3.97 11.24
C LYS A 131 0.64 -4.75 9.92
N GLU A 132 1.19 -5.97 9.87
CA GLU A 132 1.20 -6.76 8.63
C GLU A 132 -0.20 -7.30 8.31
N SER A 133 -0.96 -7.70 9.33
CA SER A 133 -2.37 -8.07 9.16
C SER A 133 -3.22 -6.88 8.70
N ARG A 134 -2.93 -5.65 9.14
CA ARG A 134 -3.61 -4.43 8.66
C ARG A 134 -3.38 -4.18 7.18
N LYS A 135 -2.13 -4.29 6.73
CA LYS A 135 -1.80 -4.16 5.29
C LYS A 135 -2.61 -5.13 4.46
N LEU A 136 -2.60 -6.41 4.87
CA LEU A 136 -3.35 -7.47 4.20
C LEU A 136 -4.87 -7.21 4.26
N GLY A 137 -5.39 -6.75 5.38
CA GLY A 137 -6.81 -6.42 5.56
C GLY A 137 -7.25 -5.27 4.64
N LEU A 138 -6.52 -4.16 4.62
CA LEU A 138 -6.80 -3.01 3.75
C LEU A 138 -6.73 -3.40 2.26
N ASP A 139 -5.70 -4.16 1.87
CA ASP A 139 -5.57 -4.65 0.50
C ASP A 139 -6.71 -5.60 0.12
N TRP A 140 -7.03 -6.57 0.98
CA TRP A 140 -8.08 -7.55 0.76
C TRP A 140 -9.46 -6.89 0.65
N ILE A 141 -9.83 -6.03 1.60
CA ILE A 141 -11.14 -5.37 1.61
C ILE A 141 -11.34 -4.56 0.32
N THR A 142 -10.34 -3.76 -0.06
CA THR A 142 -10.43 -2.91 -1.26
C THR A 142 -10.44 -3.74 -2.55
N LYS A 143 -9.61 -4.79 -2.66
CA LYS A 143 -9.64 -5.71 -3.81
C LYS A 143 -10.93 -6.49 -3.89
N HIS A 144 -11.48 -6.92 -2.76
CA HIS A 144 -12.75 -7.62 -2.70
C HIS A 144 -13.88 -6.76 -3.28
N LEU A 145 -13.97 -5.49 -2.86
CA LEU A 145 -14.93 -4.54 -3.43
C LEU A 145 -14.71 -4.35 -4.94
N TYR A 146 -13.47 -4.17 -5.36
CA TYR A 146 -13.12 -3.96 -6.77
C TYR A 146 -13.52 -5.15 -7.65
N HIS A 147 -13.10 -6.36 -7.30
CA HIS A 147 -13.42 -7.57 -8.07
C HIS A 147 -14.93 -7.92 -8.03
N ASN A 148 -15.65 -7.41 -7.03
CA ASN A 148 -17.09 -7.58 -6.89
C ASN A 148 -17.92 -6.51 -7.63
N THR A 149 -17.28 -5.49 -8.23
CA THR A 149 -17.96 -4.34 -8.84
C THR A 149 -19.04 -4.75 -9.85
N GLU A 150 -18.71 -5.57 -10.84
CA GLU A 150 -19.66 -5.96 -11.89
C GLU A 150 -20.86 -6.73 -11.36
N ARG A 151 -20.64 -7.62 -10.37
CA ARG A 151 -21.74 -8.33 -9.72
C ARG A 151 -22.64 -7.36 -8.97
N MET A 152 -22.07 -6.40 -8.24
CA MET A 152 -22.86 -5.41 -7.51
C MET A 152 -23.66 -4.51 -8.46
N LEU A 153 -23.08 -4.07 -9.57
CA LEU A 153 -23.82 -3.31 -10.60
C LEU A 153 -24.97 -4.13 -11.20
N SER A 154 -24.76 -5.42 -11.44
CA SER A 154 -25.82 -6.33 -11.92
C SER A 154 -26.94 -6.49 -10.90
N LEU A 155 -26.63 -6.74 -9.63
CA LEU A 155 -27.61 -6.85 -8.54
C LEU A 155 -28.40 -5.55 -8.35
N CYS A 156 -27.73 -4.40 -8.51
CA CYS A 156 -28.39 -3.09 -8.46
C CYS A 156 -29.13 -2.73 -9.77
N GLY A 157 -29.26 -3.66 -10.73
CA GLY A 157 -30.12 -3.50 -11.90
C GLY A 157 -29.57 -2.62 -13.03
N PHE A 158 -28.27 -2.29 -13.05
CA PHE A 158 -27.70 -1.41 -14.08
C PHE A 158 -27.72 -2.01 -15.49
N GLN A 159 -27.74 -3.34 -15.62
CA GLN A 159 -27.86 -4.01 -16.92
C GLN A 159 -29.20 -3.71 -17.60
N SER A 160 -30.28 -3.62 -16.83
CA SER A 160 -31.62 -3.27 -17.32
C SER A 160 -31.73 -1.80 -17.74
N LEU A 161 -30.75 -0.96 -17.38
CA LEU A 161 -30.67 0.46 -17.73
C LEU A 161 -29.85 0.71 -19.00
N GLY A 162 -29.44 -0.34 -19.72
CA GLY A 162 -28.70 -0.23 -20.98
C GLY A 162 -29.39 0.71 -21.97
N GLY A 163 -28.72 1.80 -22.34
CA GLY A 163 -29.24 2.82 -23.25
C GLY A 163 -29.94 4.02 -22.57
N THR A 164 -30.08 4.03 -21.25
CA THR A 164 -30.60 5.19 -20.51
C THR A 164 -29.46 6.16 -20.19
N ASP A 165 -29.51 7.37 -20.76
CA ASP A 165 -28.46 8.38 -20.57
C ASP A 165 -28.37 8.91 -19.14
N ARG A 166 -29.47 8.89 -18.37
CA ARG A 166 -29.50 9.35 -16.98
C ARG A 166 -30.52 8.59 -16.14
N PHE A 167 -30.10 8.12 -14.97
CA PHE A 167 -30.93 7.43 -13.99
C PHE A 167 -30.49 7.81 -12.58
N ASP A 168 -31.45 8.06 -11.69
CA ASP A 168 -31.24 8.47 -10.31
C ASP A 168 -32.31 7.80 -9.46
N ASP A 169 -31.91 7.04 -8.44
CA ASP A 169 -32.85 6.33 -7.57
C ASP A 169 -32.34 6.17 -6.13
N PHE A 170 -33.25 6.22 -5.17
CA PHE A 170 -32.99 5.93 -3.77
C PHE A 170 -34.04 4.93 -3.27
N ALA A 171 -33.60 3.69 -3.07
CA ALA A 171 -34.45 2.58 -2.65
C ALA A 171 -34.11 2.12 -1.24
N ILE A 172 -35.09 1.56 -0.56
CA ILE A 172 -34.94 0.84 0.70
C ILE A 172 -35.41 -0.60 0.48
N ASP A 173 -34.55 -1.55 0.84
CA ASP A 173 -34.90 -2.95 0.96
C ASP A 173 -35.30 -3.24 2.41
N MET A 174 -36.54 -3.67 2.59
CA MET A 174 -37.13 -4.11 3.86
C MET A 174 -37.73 -5.51 3.72
N SER A 175 -37.21 -6.31 2.79
CA SER A 175 -37.64 -7.70 2.60
C SER A 175 -37.38 -8.57 3.83
N ASP A 176 -36.34 -8.23 4.59
CA ASP A 176 -36.08 -8.74 5.93
C ASP A 176 -36.62 -7.74 6.98
N PRO A 177 -37.60 -8.12 7.83
CA PRO A 177 -38.10 -7.26 8.90
C PRO A 177 -37.05 -6.85 9.93
N GLU A 178 -35.96 -7.61 10.05
CA GLU A 178 -34.88 -7.38 11.01
C GLU A 178 -33.65 -6.70 10.38
N TYR A 179 -33.63 -6.48 9.06
CA TYR A 179 -32.51 -5.85 8.36
C TYR A 179 -32.96 -4.93 7.23
N PHE A 180 -32.59 -3.66 7.32
CA PHE A 180 -32.88 -2.68 6.26
C PHE A 180 -31.60 -2.27 5.53
N GLU A 181 -31.69 -2.20 4.20
CA GLU A 181 -30.59 -1.73 3.35
C GLU A 181 -31.06 -0.59 2.45
N TYR A 182 -30.33 0.52 2.45
CA TYR A 182 -30.58 1.69 1.63
C TYR A 182 -29.62 1.69 0.46
N THR A 183 -30.16 1.77 -0.76
CA THR A 183 -29.35 1.81 -1.97
C THR A 183 -29.62 3.10 -2.74
N TRP A 184 -28.59 3.94 -2.87
CA TRP A 184 -28.55 5.03 -3.83
C TRP A 184 -27.88 4.56 -5.12
N ARG A 185 -28.56 4.77 -6.24
CA ARG A 185 -28.08 4.48 -7.59
C ARG A 185 -28.08 5.75 -8.41
N HIS A 186 -27.00 5.98 -9.13
CA HIS A 186 -26.89 7.05 -10.11
C HIS A 186 -26.20 6.53 -11.37
N GLN A 187 -26.75 6.86 -12.53
CA GLN A 187 -26.12 6.67 -13.83
C GLN A 187 -26.23 7.97 -14.62
N ALA A 188 -25.15 8.36 -15.28
CA ALA A 188 -25.19 9.49 -16.19
C ALA A 188 -24.14 9.34 -17.31
N LYS A 189 -24.51 9.78 -18.50
CA LYS A 189 -23.55 10.10 -19.55
C LYS A 189 -23.08 11.54 -19.41
N HIS A 190 -21.80 11.72 -19.13
CA HIS A 190 -21.20 13.03 -18.98
C HIS A 190 -20.44 13.43 -20.25
N ASN A 191 -20.77 14.59 -20.80
CA ASN A 191 -20.12 15.17 -21.98
C ASN A 191 -18.81 15.87 -21.60
N ALA A 192 -17.83 15.08 -21.15
CA ALA A 192 -16.45 15.50 -20.99
C ALA A 192 -15.49 14.32 -21.22
N PRO A 193 -14.21 14.59 -21.56
CA PRO A 193 -13.18 13.58 -21.67
C PRO A 193 -13.03 12.76 -20.38
N PHE A 194 -12.62 11.50 -20.54
CA PHE A 194 -12.45 10.54 -19.45
C PHE A 194 -11.49 11.05 -18.37
N GLU A 195 -10.34 11.55 -18.77
CA GLU A 195 -9.28 12.02 -17.89
C GLU A 195 -9.73 13.19 -17.01
N THR A 196 -10.44 14.15 -17.61
CA THR A 196 -11.03 15.29 -16.89
C THR A 196 -12.10 14.84 -15.92
N THR A 197 -12.93 13.87 -16.33
CA THR A 197 -13.99 13.32 -15.48
C THR A 197 -13.41 12.56 -14.28
N VAL A 198 -12.38 11.73 -14.51
CA VAL A 198 -11.66 11.03 -13.44
C VAL A 198 -11.03 12.01 -12.46
N ALA A 199 -10.38 13.08 -12.93
CA ALA A 199 -9.78 14.08 -12.05
C ALA A 199 -10.82 14.79 -11.15
N ALA A 200 -11.99 15.12 -11.71
CA ALA A 200 -13.10 15.67 -10.93
C ALA A 200 -13.62 14.68 -9.87
N PHE A 201 -13.75 13.40 -10.23
CA PHE A 201 -14.17 12.37 -9.27
C PHE A 201 -13.13 12.07 -8.20
N ARG A 202 -11.82 12.18 -8.49
CA ARG A 202 -10.79 12.10 -7.44
C ARG A 202 -10.98 13.18 -6.38
N ALA A 203 -11.25 14.42 -6.81
CA ALA A 203 -11.52 15.52 -5.89
C ALA A 203 -12.81 15.28 -5.08
N PHE A 204 -13.88 14.81 -5.73
CA PHE A 204 -15.12 14.44 -5.08
C PHE A 204 -14.92 13.33 -4.03
N VAL A 205 -14.25 12.23 -4.38
CA VAL A 205 -13.96 11.12 -3.47
C VAL A 205 -13.10 11.60 -2.31
N THR A 206 -12.08 12.41 -2.57
CA THR A 206 -11.23 12.99 -1.51
C THR A 206 -12.07 13.81 -0.52
N HIS A 207 -12.96 14.66 -1.02
CA HIS A 207 -13.88 15.43 -0.18
C HIS A 207 -14.83 14.53 0.61
N PHE A 208 -15.39 13.51 -0.04
CA PHE A 208 -16.31 12.54 0.56
C PHE A 208 -15.64 11.76 1.71
N VAL A 209 -14.48 11.16 1.47
CA VAL A 209 -13.76 10.34 2.47
C VAL A 209 -13.09 11.16 3.56
N ASN A 210 -12.95 12.47 3.38
CA ASN A 210 -12.57 13.41 4.44
C ASN A 210 -13.77 13.95 5.22
N GLY A 211 -14.97 13.42 4.95
CA GLY A 211 -16.16 13.72 5.73
C GLY A 211 -16.94 14.92 5.25
N GLY A 212 -16.77 15.39 4.01
CA GLY A 212 -17.49 16.55 3.47
C GLY A 212 -19.02 16.40 3.46
N VAL A 213 -19.53 15.17 3.54
CA VAL A 213 -20.97 14.86 3.62
C VAL A 213 -21.47 14.80 5.08
N TRP A 214 -20.63 14.42 6.04
CA TRP A 214 -21.03 14.15 7.43
C TRP A 214 -20.49 15.17 8.44
N SER A 215 -19.53 15.99 8.05
CA SER A 215 -18.78 16.89 8.92
C SER A 215 -18.32 18.12 8.14
N THR A 216 -17.46 18.95 8.75
CA THR A 216 -16.82 20.10 8.09
C THR A 216 -15.74 19.71 7.07
N GLY A 217 -15.55 18.41 6.77
CA GLY A 217 -14.51 17.93 5.85
C GLY A 217 -13.13 17.81 6.48
N THR A 218 -13.07 17.50 7.78
CA THR A 218 -11.85 17.49 8.61
C THR A 218 -11.47 16.08 9.09
N GLY A 219 -11.74 15.06 8.27
CA GLY A 219 -11.36 13.67 8.58
C GLY A 219 -9.85 13.53 8.87
N THR A 220 -9.51 12.71 9.87
CA THR A 220 -8.12 12.44 10.27
C THR A 220 -7.58 11.22 9.55
N PRO A 221 -6.48 11.32 8.78
CA PRO A 221 -5.84 10.16 8.18
C PRO A 221 -5.43 9.14 9.25
N LEU A 222 -5.68 7.87 8.99
CA LEU A 222 -5.30 6.75 9.82
C LEU A 222 -4.16 5.97 9.14
N ASP A 223 -3.18 5.57 9.94
CA ASP A 223 -2.05 4.74 9.52
C ASP A 223 -1.34 5.15 8.20
N PRO A 224 -0.96 6.43 8.01
CA PRO A 224 -0.38 6.90 6.75
C PRO A 224 0.80 6.03 6.29
N ASP A 225 1.71 5.67 7.21
CA ASP A 225 2.87 4.82 6.91
C ASP A 225 2.49 3.41 6.42
N ILE A 226 1.36 2.86 6.90
CA ILE A 226 0.89 1.52 6.52
C ILE A 226 0.16 1.60 5.18
N VAL A 227 -0.73 2.57 5.04
CA VAL A 227 -1.55 2.82 3.84
C VAL A 227 -0.63 3.00 2.62
N ASP A 228 0.43 3.80 2.74
CA ASP A 228 1.39 4.04 1.65
C ASP A 228 2.15 2.78 1.21
N GLN A 229 2.27 1.77 2.09
CA GLN A 229 2.91 0.49 1.78
C GLN A 229 1.96 -0.53 1.13
N VAL A 230 0.64 -0.30 1.18
CA VAL A 230 -0.36 -1.23 0.63
C VAL A 230 -0.50 -1.05 -0.87
N ALA A 231 -0.75 0.17 -1.33
CA ALA A 231 -1.00 0.47 -2.73
C ALA A 231 -0.92 1.97 -3.02
N ALA A 232 -0.70 2.33 -4.28
CA ALA A 232 -0.96 3.68 -4.73
C ALA A 232 -2.46 4.00 -4.67
N HIS A 233 -2.80 5.27 -4.37
CA HIS A 233 -4.17 5.79 -4.38
C HIS A 233 -5.14 5.05 -3.45
N ILE A 234 -4.64 4.54 -2.33
CA ILE A 234 -5.46 4.08 -1.20
C ILE A 234 -5.44 5.16 -0.10
N SER A 235 -6.55 5.31 0.61
CA SER A 235 -6.63 6.16 1.80
C SER A 235 -7.43 5.47 2.89
N TYR A 236 -7.09 5.80 4.13
CA TYR A 236 -7.85 5.37 5.30
C TYR A 236 -8.01 6.57 6.23
N THR A 237 -9.24 6.95 6.54
CA THR A 237 -9.56 8.20 7.25
C THR A 237 -10.62 7.94 8.32
N ARG A 238 -10.49 8.57 9.48
CA ARG A 238 -11.54 8.63 10.50
C ARG A 238 -12.30 9.94 10.42
N ILE A 239 -13.62 9.87 10.34
CA ILE A 239 -14.52 11.02 10.24
C ILE A 239 -15.42 11.03 11.48
N ALA A 240 -15.36 12.07 12.30
CA ALA A 240 -16.33 12.26 13.37
C ALA A 240 -17.66 12.74 12.78
N SER A 241 -18.63 11.82 12.68
CA SER A 241 -19.96 12.06 12.10
C SER A 241 -20.90 12.66 13.15
N SER A 242 -20.88 12.11 14.36
CA SER A 242 -21.64 12.60 15.51
C SER A 242 -20.87 12.32 16.81
N PRO A 243 -21.34 12.79 17.98
CA PRO A 243 -20.74 12.41 19.26
C PRO A 243 -20.74 10.90 19.53
N ARG A 244 -21.59 10.13 18.85
CA ARG A 244 -21.79 8.68 19.05
C ARG A 244 -21.24 7.82 17.92
N GLU A 245 -20.92 8.42 16.78
CA GLU A 245 -20.43 7.74 15.59
C GLU A 245 -19.18 8.41 15.01
N SER A 246 -18.13 7.61 14.81
CA SER A 246 -17.04 7.92 13.90
C SER A 246 -16.96 6.92 12.76
N ILE A 247 -16.83 7.40 11.53
CA ILE A 247 -16.73 6.58 10.33
C ILE A 247 -15.25 6.38 10.01
N ASN A 248 -14.74 5.16 10.19
CA ASN A 248 -13.42 4.78 9.68
C ASN A 248 -13.58 4.31 8.23
N PHE A 249 -13.15 5.09 7.26
CA PHE A 249 -13.45 4.89 5.85
C PHE A 249 -12.19 4.57 5.07
N VAL A 250 -12.14 3.38 4.45
CA VAL A 250 -11.09 3.02 3.49
C VAL A 250 -11.58 3.33 2.09
N SER A 251 -10.73 3.90 1.25
CA SER A 251 -11.01 4.09 -0.18
C SER A 251 -9.82 3.72 -1.04
N ARG A 252 -10.09 3.28 -2.27
CA ARG A 252 -9.04 2.99 -3.24
C ARG A 252 -9.50 3.24 -4.65
N GLU A 253 -8.59 3.79 -5.46
CA GLU A 253 -8.76 3.96 -6.90
C GLU A 253 -8.12 2.79 -7.67
N PHE A 254 -8.87 2.26 -8.65
CA PHE A 254 -8.40 1.28 -9.62
C PHE A 254 -8.63 1.84 -11.02
N ALA A 255 -7.55 2.26 -11.69
CA ALA A 255 -7.61 2.91 -12.99
C ALA A 255 -6.93 2.10 -14.09
N THR A 256 -7.54 2.11 -15.27
CA THR A 256 -7.02 1.63 -16.56
C THR A 256 -7.17 2.74 -17.60
N SER A 257 -6.75 2.50 -18.86
CA SER A 257 -6.91 3.48 -19.94
C SER A 257 -8.38 3.79 -20.29
N ASN A 258 -9.29 2.85 -20.02
CA ASN A 258 -10.69 2.93 -20.44
C ASN A 258 -11.69 2.93 -19.29
N GLN A 259 -11.25 2.64 -18.07
CA GLN A 259 -12.12 2.53 -16.91
C GLN A 259 -11.41 2.97 -15.63
N CYS A 260 -12.11 3.70 -14.77
CA CYS A 260 -11.64 4.05 -13.44
C CYS A 260 -12.73 3.71 -12.41
N ILE A 261 -12.36 2.97 -11.38
CA ILE A 261 -13.26 2.52 -10.32
C ILE A 261 -12.75 3.04 -8.98
N PHE A 262 -13.58 3.78 -8.26
CA PHE A 262 -13.37 4.09 -6.86
C PHE A 262 -14.22 3.16 -6.03
N VAL A 263 -13.59 2.48 -5.07
CA VAL A 263 -14.29 1.69 -4.06
C VAL A 263 -14.05 2.30 -2.69
N CYS A 264 -15.10 2.38 -1.89
CA CYS A 264 -14.98 2.79 -0.50
C CYS A 264 -15.83 1.91 0.41
N GLN A 265 -15.37 1.70 1.64
CA GLN A 265 -16.12 0.97 2.65
C GLN A 265 -15.74 1.48 4.05
N ASN A 266 -16.70 1.50 4.96
CA ASN A 266 -16.39 1.71 6.37
C ASN A 266 -15.92 0.43 7.08
N ILE A 267 -15.05 0.61 8.07
CA ILE A 267 -14.47 -0.46 8.88
C ILE A 267 -15.02 -0.28 10.31
N PRO A 268 -16.12 -0.96 10.66
CA PRO A 268 -16.78 -0.77 11.94
C PRO A 268 -15.99 -1.38 13.11
N PHE A 269 -15.13 -2.35 12.83
CA PHE A 269 -14.30 -3.02 13.83
C PHE A 269 -12.83 -2.84 13.48
N ASP A 270 -12.19 -1.86 14.12
CA ASP A 270 -10.75 -1.64 14.05
C ASP A 270 -10.18 -1.69 15.48
N GLU A 271 -9.34 -2.68 15.76
CA GLU A 271 -8.75 -2.90 17.09
C GLU A 271 -7.86 -1.75 17.59
N THR A 272 -7.41 -0.85 16.69
CA THR A 272 -6.58 0.31 17.03
C THR A 272 -7.38 1.57 17.28
N GLN A 273 -8.67 1.57 16.98
CA GLN A 273 -9.54 2.74 17.07
C GLN A 273 -10.54 2.60 18.22
N PRO A 274 -11.02 3.71 18.79
CA PRO A 274 -12.10 3.66 19.76
C PRO A 274 -13.36 3.04 19.16
N LEU A 275 -14.01 2.18 19.95
CA LEU A 275 -15.32 1.64 19.63
C LEU A 275 -16.34 2.79 19.54
N ASN A 276 -17.21 2.70 18.54
CA ASN A 276 -18.34 3.62 18.39
C ASN A 276 -19.54 3.08 19.17
N ASP A 277 -20.36 3.98 19.71
CA ASP A 277 -21.64 3.61 20.32
C ASP A 277 -22.65 3.17 19.25
N GLU A 278 -22.62 3.83 18.09
CA GLU A 278 -23.55 3.61 16.99
C GLU A 278 -22.81 3.57 15.66
N GLN A 279 -23.22 2.69 14.76
CA GLN A 279 -22.61 2.50 13.46
C GLN A 279 -23.65 2.12 12.40
N CYS A 280 -23.32 2.33 11.13
CA CYS A 280 -23.97 1.63 10.03
C CYS A 280 -22.96 1.24 8.97
N ASN A 281 -23.21 0.14 8.28
CA ASN A 281 -22.33 -0.35 7.22
C ASN A 281 -22.52 0.51 5.98
N ARG A 282 -21.43 0.88 5.32
CA ARG A 282 -21.42 1.82 4.18
C ARG A 282 -20.46 1.29 3.13
N ARG A 283 -20.95 1.16 1.89
CA ARG A 283 -20.16 0.71 0.73
C ARG A 283 -20.45 1.60 -0.46
N LEU A 284 -19.42 2.06 -1.15
CA LEU A 284 -19.51 2.94 -2.32
C LEU A 284 -18.73 2.36 -3.48
N TRP A 285 -19.36 2.29 -4.65
CA TRP A 285 -18.70 2.10 -5.94
C TRP A 285 -18.99 3.30 -6.83
N ILE A 286 -17.94 3.87 -7.43
CA ILE A 286 -18.05 4.84 -8.51
C ILE A 286 -17.29 4.24 -9.69
N VAL A 287 -17.99 3.98 -10.79
CA VAL A 287 -17.44 3.40 -12.01
C VAL A 287 -17.55 4.41 -13.13
N LEU A 288 -16.40 4.73 -13.71
CA LEU A 288 -16.24 5.64 -14.83
C LEU A 288 -15.76 4.84 -16.03
N ASP A 289 -16.50 4.83 -17.12
CA ASP A 289 -16.10 4.17 -18.37
C ASP A 289 -15.92 5.20 -19.48
N ARG A 290 -14.83 5.08 -20.23
CA ARG A 290 -14.62 5.86 -21.45
C ARG A 290 -15.58 5.37 -22.52
N ILE A 291 -16.42 6.26 -23.03
CA ILE A 291 -17.25 6.00 -24.21
C ILE A 291 -16.54 6.48 -25.48
N SER A 292 -16.02 7.70 -25.43
CA SER A 292 -15.29 8.34 -26.54
C SER A 292 -14.30 9.39 -26.00
N GLU A 293 -13.63 10.11 -26.89
CA GLU A 293 -12.74 11.22 -26.53
C GLU A 293 -13.45 12.36 -25.78
N HIS A 294 -14.79 12.44 -25.86
CA HIS A 294 -15.57 13.54 -25.30
C HIS A 294 -16.74 13.10 -24.41
N ALA A 295 -16.86 11.79 -24.15
CA ALA A 295 -17.96 11.25 -23.36
C ALA A 295 -17.47 10.18 -22.38
N THR A 296 -17.95 10.29 -21.15
CA THR A 296 -17.67 9.36 -20.05
C THR A 296 -18.98 8.87 -19.47
N HIS A 297 -19.10 7.56 -19.28
CA HIS A 297 -20.21 6.96 -18.55
C HIS A 297 -19.90 6.94 -17.07
N ILE A 298 -20.85 7.33 -16.24
CA ILE A 298 -20.73 7.37 -14.79
C ILE A 298 -21.79 6.43 -14.22
N ARG A 299 -21.39 5.54 -13.32
CA ARG A 299 -22.28 4.71 -12.51
C ARG A 299 -21.85 4.82 -11.05
N VAL A 300 -22.78 5.10 -10.15
CA VAL A 300 -22.54 5.19 -8.70
C VAL A 300 -23.53 4.30 -7.98
N VAL A 301 -23.00 3.52 -7.03
CA VAL A 301 -23.78 2.69 -6.11
C VAL A 301 -23.30 2.99 -4.71
N TYR A 302 -24.19 3.48 -3.87
CA TYR A 302 -23.92 3.69 -2.45
C TYR A 302 -24.93 2.92 -1.61
N ILE A 303 -24.44 1.99 -0.81
CA ILE A 303 -25.25 1.06 -0.02
C ILE A 303 -24.97 1.28 1.45
N ASN A 304 -26.03 1.50 2.22
CA ASN A 304 -25.98 1.60 3.68
C ASN A 304 -26.86 0.54 4.34
N SER A 305 -26.42 -0.05 5.45
CA SER A 305 -27.36 -0.73 6.34
C SER A 305 -28.11 0.29 7.22
N HIS A 306 -29.17 -0.14 7.89
CA HIS A 306 -29.63 0.55 9.09
C HIS A 306 -28.59 0.58 10.20
N GLY A 307 -28.83 1.44 11.19
CA GLY A 307 -27.95 1.59 12.34
C GLY A 307 -27.89 0.32 13.20
N PHE A 308 -26.77 0.16 13.89
CA PHE A 308 -26.57 -0.88 14.88
C PHE A 308 -25.63 -0.40 15.99
N ASP A 309 -25.71 -1.06 17.14
CA ASP A 309 -24.83 -0.88 18.29
C ASP A 309 -24.41 -2.23 18.89
N GLN A 310 -23.83 -2.21 20.09
CA GLN A 310 -23.40 -3.42 20.81
C GLN A 310 -24.54 -4.41 21.11
N HIS A 311 -25.80 -3.96 21.10
CA HIS A 311 -26.98 -4.79 21.34
C HIS A 311 -27.59 -5.36 20.04
N GLY A 312 -27.08 -4.95 18.88
CA GLY A 312 -27.53 -5.40 17.57
C GLY A 312 -28.08 -4.26 16.72
N HIS A 313 -28.86 -4.64 15.73
CA HIS A 313 -29.48 -3.69 14.80
C HIS A 313 -30.56 -2.85 15.46
N PHE A 314 -30.72 -1.61 15.00
CA PHE A 314 -31.78 -0.73 15.48
C PHE A 314 -33.14 -1.30 15.07
N ASP A 315 -34.09 -1.24 16.01
CA ASP A 315 -35.48 -1.49 15.67
C ASP A 315 -36.03 -0.40 14.74
N MET A 316 -37.18 -0.66 14.14
CA MET A 316 -37.81 0.26 13.21
C MET A 316 -38.08 1.63 13.84
N ALA A 317 -38.49 1.69 15.11
CA ALA A 317 -38.83 2.96 15.75
C ALA A 317 -37.61 3.87 15.91
N ARG A 318 -36.49 3.30 16.36
CA ARG A 318 -35.22 4.00 16.49
C ARG A 318 -34.64 4.37 15.14
N GLU A 319 -34.67 3.46 14.17
CA GLU A 319 -34.20 3.74 12.81
C GLU A 319 -35.05 4.87 12.18
N ALA A 320 -36.38 4.80 12.27
CA ALA A 320 -37.27 5.85 11.79
C ALA A 320 -36.95 7.21 12.44
N ALA A 321 -36.71 7.24 13.75
CA ALA A 321 -36.29 8.45 14.47
C ALA A 321 -34.96 9.00 13.95
N TYR A 322 -33.98 8.15 13.64
CA TYR A 322 -32.70 8.53 13.03
C TYR A 322 -32.89 9.24 11.66
N TRP A 323 -33.89 8.83 10.88
CA TRP A 323 -34.28 9.49 9.62
C TRP A 323 -35.26 10.67 9.81
N GLY A 324 -35.54 11.06 11.06
CA GLY A 324 -36.46 12.13 11.41
C GLY A 324 -37.92 11.80 11.11
N CYS A 325 -38.31 10.53 11.27
CA CYS A 325 -39.68 10.04 11.21
C CYS A 325 -40.13 9.62 12.62
N ASP A 326 -41.10 10.32 13.19
CA ASP A 326 -41.67 9.95 14.48
C ASP A 326 -42.88 9.03 14.30
N LEU A 327 -42.67 7.75 14.57
CA LEU A 327 -43.71 6.71 14.48
C LEU A 327 -44.60 6.65 15.74
N SER A 328 -44.23 7.32 16.84
CA SER A 328 -44.95 7.21 18.12
C SER A 328 -46.38 7.76 18.08
N SER A 329 -46.65 8.66 17.11
CA SER A 329 -47.96 9.26 16.87
C SER A 329 -48.87 8.43 15.95
N MET A 330 -48.34 7.36 15.35
CA MET A 330 -49.05 6.52 14.40
C MET A 330 -49.67 5.30 15.09
N PRO A 331 -50.80 4.76 14.57
CA PRO A 331 -51.32 3.49 15.04
C PRO A 331 -50.22 2.43 15.01
N ALA A 332 -50.12 1.58 16.03
CA ALA A 332 -49.13 0.51 16.14
C ALA A 332 -49.44 -0.66 15.19
N GLU A 333 -49.63 -0.34 13.91
CA GLU A 333 -49.80 -1.29 12.83
C GLU A 333 -48.49 -1.34 12.03
N PRO A 334 -47.82 -2.51 11.97
CA PRO A 334 -46.53 -2.64 11.29
C PRO A 334 -46.53 -2.06 9.88
N ASN A 335 -47.58 -2.34 9.10
CA ASN A 335 -47.68 -1.88 7.71
C ASN A 335 -47.74 -0.36 7.58
N ALA A 336 -48.48 0.32 8.47
CA ALA A 336 -48.58 1.78 8.46
C ALA A 336 -47.23 2.44 8.79
N TRP A 337 -46.47 1.85 9.72
CA TRP A 337 -45.12 2.30 10.05
C TRP A 337 -44.15 2.08 8.90
N PHE A 338 -44.18 0.91 8.24
CA PHE A 338 -43.37 0.62 7.06
C PHE A 338 -43.63 1.62 5.93
N GLU A 339 -44.90 1.87 5.58
CA GLU A 339 -45.26 2.80 4.51
C GLU A 339 -44.82 4.25 4.82
N ALA A 340 -45.05 4.70 6.06
CA ALA A 340 -44.64 6.04 6.48
C ALA A 340 -43.12 6.22 6.46
N PHE A 341 -42.39 5.22 6.95
CA PHE A 341 -40.95 5.23 6.96
C PHE A 341 -40.38 5.19 5.53
N GLN A 342 -40.89 4.30 4.68
CA GLN A 342 -40.49 4.21 3.27
C GLN A 342 -40.71 5.53 2.53
N ALA A 343 -41.87 6.17 2.71
CA ALA A 343 -42.17 7.47 2.12
C ALA A 343 -41.21 8.56 2.60
N ARG A 344 -40.85 8.56 3.90
CA ARG A 344 -39.86 9.49 4.46
C ARG A 344 -38.48 9.27 3.85
N VAL A 345 -38.00 8.04 3.83
CA VAL A 345 -36.69 7.67 3.29
C VAL A 345 -36.60 8.06 1.82
N HIS A 346 -37.64 7.80 1.03
CA HIS A 346 -37.66 8.20 -0.38
C HIS A 346 -37.56 9.73 -0.55
N LYS A 347 -38.27 10.51 0.26
CA LYS A 347 -38.21 11.99 0.23
C LYS A 347 -36.83 12.54 0.63
N VAL A 348 -36.22 11.97 1.67
CA VAL A 348 -34.85 12.33 2.09
C VAL A 348 -33.84 11.93 1.02
N GLY A 349 -33.99 10.74 0.45
CA GLY A 349 -33.18 10.22 -0.65
C GLY A 349 -33.20 11.12 -1.88
N GLN A 350 -34.37 11.58 -2.31
CA GLN A 350 -34.49 12.54 -3.42
C GLN A 350 -33.75 13.86 -3.14
N SER A 351 -33.81 14.35 -1.90
CA SER A 351 -33.10 15.57 -1.48
C SER A 351 -31.59 15.36 -1.48
N PHE A 352 -31.13 14.19 -1.04
CA PHE A 352 -29.72 13.78 -1.05
C PHE A 352 -29.18 13.65 -2.48
N ILE A 353 -29.95 13.03 -3.39
CA ILE A 353 -29.63 12.95 -4.82
C ILE A 353 -29.45 14.36 -5.39
N ALA A 354 -30.44 15.24 -5.20
CA ALA A 354 -30.40 16.60 -5.73
C ALA A 354 -29.17 17.39 -5.22
N HIS A 355 -28.84 17.24 -3.93
CA HIS A 355 -27.64 17.86 -3.35
C HIS A 355 -26.35 17.35 -4.01
N ASN A 356 -26.17 16.04 -4.08
CA ASN A 356 -24.94 15.45 -4.61
C ASN A 356 -24.77 15.67 -6.11
N THR A 357 -25.85 15.59 -6.89
CA THR A 357 -25.82 15.97 -8.31
C THR A 357 -25.38 17.43 -8.46
N SER A 358 -25.93 18.36 -7.66
CA SER A 358 -25.53 19.77 -7.71
C SER A 358 -24.05 19.98 -7.35
N GLN A 359 -23.54 19.25 -6.36
CA GLN A 359 -22.12 19.28 -5.99
C GLN A 359 -21.23 18.77 -7.12
N MET A 360 -21.59 17.64 -7.74
CA MET A 360 -20.86 17.13 -8.90
C MET A 360 -20.84 18.14 -10.05
N ASP A 361 -21.99 18.73 -10.39
CA ASP A 361 -22.08 19.76 -11.44
C ASP A 361 -21.18 20.97 -11.14
N ARG A 362 -21.10 21.40 -9.87
CA ARG A 362 -20.20 22.49 -9.45
C ARG A 362 -18.73 22.11 -9.60
N ILE A 363 -18.33 20.91 -9.18
CA ILE A 363 -16.95 20.42 -9.33
C ILE A 363 -16.58 20.38 -10.82
N PHE A 364 -17.47 19.89 -11.68
CA PHE A 364 -17.26 19.88 -13.13
C PHE A 364 -17.17 21.29 -13.73
N GLN A 365 -17.99 22.23 -13.28
CA GLN A 365 -17.92 23.64 -13.72
C GLN A 365 -16.58 24.28 -13.32
N GLN A 366 -16.13 24.10 -12.07
CA GLN A 366 -14.87 24.64 -11.57
C GLN A 366 -13.66 24.11 -12.36
N GLN A 367 -13.67 22.82 -12.72
CA GLN A 367 -12.62 22.20 -13.54
C GLN A 367 -12.62 22.73 -14.99
N ARG A 368 -13.81 22.93 -15.60
CA ARG A 368 -13.91 23.59 -16.91
C ARG A 368 -13.37 25.02 -16.90
N HIS A 369 -13.55 25.75 -15.80
CA HIS A 369 -12.99 27.09 -15.64
C HIS A 369 -11.46 27.07 -15.45
N HIS A 370 -10.92 26.11 -14.68
CA HIS A 370 -9.47 25.95 -14.53
C HIS A 370 -8.76 25.59 -15.83
N HIS A 371 -9.38 24.80 -16.72
CA HIS A 371 -8.83 24.50 -18.05
C HIS A 371 -8.98 25.64 -19.07
N ARG A 372 -9.78 26.68 -18.79
CA ARG A 372 -9.98 27.83 -19.68
C ARG A 372 -9.09 29.04 -19.37
N LEU A 373 -8.39 29.04 -18.24
CA LEU A 373 -7.39 30.06 -17.93
C LEU A 373 -6.04 29.61 -18.51
N PRO A 374 -5.49 30.28 -19.53
CA PRO A 374 -4.11 30.02 -19.92
C PRO A 374 -3.22 30.43 -18.75
N SER A 375 -2.21 29.61 -18.46
CA SER A 375 -1.11 29.96 -17.58
C SER A 375 -0.47 31.26 -18.08
N SER A 376 -0.87 32.39 -17.51
CA SER A 376 -0.14 33.64 -17.65
C SER A 376 1.15 33.53 -16.83
N SER A 377 2.12 32.80 -17.38
CA SER A 377 3.50 32.90 -16.94
C SER A 377 3.97 34.30 -17.28
N SER A 378 4.13 35.10 -16.23
CA SER A 378 4.85 36.36 -16.21
C SER A 378 6.21 36.23 -16.87
N SER A 379 6.36 36.89 -18.01
CA SER A 379 7.65 37.33 -18.53
C SER A 379 7.67 38.86 -18.42
N SER A 380 8.31 39.37 -17.37
CA SER A 380 9.07 40.64 -17.27
C SER A 380 9.57 40.79 -15.83
#